data_AF-A0A5N8VCZ1-F1
#
_entry.id   AF-A0A5N8VCZ1-F1
#
_cell.length_a   1.000
_cell.length_b   1.000
_cell.length_c   1.000
_cell.angle_alpha   90.00
_cell.angle_beta   90.00
_cell.angle_gamma   90.00
#
_symmetry.space_group_name_H-M   'P 1'
#
loop_
_entity.id
_entity.type
_entity.pdbx_description
1 polymer ?
#
loop_
_entity_poly.entity_id
_entity_poly.type
_entity_poly.pdbx_seq_one_letter_code
_entity_poly.pdbx_strand_id
1 'polypeptide(L)' 'MDDYDPLDGDSTLFAPLADTAQRLAELTLEEAHDLLALLVAVTQEGGSMSVQADRLAREIAARIPSEN' A
#
# COMPACT_ATOMS: atom_id res chain seq x y z
N MET A 1 -1.82 -41.18 16.48
CA MET A 1 -0.87 -40.57 15.54
C MET A 1 -1.55 -39.31 15.05
N ASP A 2 -1.25 -38.22 15.74
CA ASP A 2 -1.64 -36.87 15.34
C ASP A 2 -0.61 -36.40 14.33
N ASP A 3 -0.93 -36.51 13.05
CA ASP A 3 -0.24 -35.81 11.98
C ASP A 3 -1.29 -34.91 11.30
N TYR A 4 -1.73 -33.90 12.06
CA TYR A 4 -2.37 -32.72 11.47
C TYR A 4 -1.25 -31.83 10.95
N ASP A 5 -0.96 -31.93 9.66
CA ASP A 5 -0.15 -30.97 8.92
C ASP A 5 -1.01 -29.74 8.62
N PRO A 6 -0.79 -28.57 9.27
CA PRO A 6 -1.64 -27.42 9.10
C PRO A 6 -0.86 -26.31 8.41
N LEU A 7 -0.32 -26.53 7.21
CA LEU A 7 0.35 -25.47 6.46
C LEU A 7 0.11 -25.59 4.95
N ASP A 8 -1.08 -25.19 4.52
CA ASP A 8 -1.23 -24.42 3.28
C ASP A 8 -2.31 -23.36 3.50
N GLY A 9 -2.07 -22.57 4.54
CA GLY A 9 -2.61 -21.23 4.59
C GLY A 9 -1.84 -20.41 3.54
N ASP A 10 -2.43 -20.25 2.36
CA ASP A 10 -2.11 -19.18 1.40
C ASP A 10 -2.47 -17.80 2.00
N SER A 11 -1.88 -17.55 3.15
CA SER A 11 -2.03 -16.35 3.94
C SER A 11 -0.62 -15.85 4.12
N THR A 12 -0.34 -14.70 3.51
CA THR A 12 0.88 -13.90 3.66
C THR A 12 2.09 -14.26 2.79
N LEU A 13 1.92 -14.18 1.46
CA LEU A 13 2.98 -13.60 0.62
C LEU A 13 2.79 -12.08 0.50
N PHE A 14 2.63 -11.41 1.64
CA PHE A 14 3.01 -10.00 1.73
C PHE A 14 4.54 -9.98 1.72
N ALA A 15 5.09 -9.80 0.52
CA ALA A 15 6.53 -9.71 0.30
C ALA A 15 7.17 -8.68 1.25
N PRO A 16 8.44 -8.87 1.64
CA PRO A 16 9.12 -8.00 2.59
C PRO A 16 9.04 -6.54 2.13
N LEU A 17 8.69 -5.63 3.05
CA LEU A 17 8.48 -4.19 2.88
C LEU A 17 9.62 -3.40 2.15
N ALA A 18 10.73 -4.04 1.82
CA ALA A 18 11.83 -3.45 1.07
C ALA A 18 11.49 -3.22 -0.42
N ASP A 19 10.50 -3.92 -0.97
CA ASP A 19 10.22 -3.94 -2.42
C ASP A 19 9.17 -2.90 -2.88
N THR A 20 8.41 -2.32 -1.95
CA THR A 20 7.36 -1.32 -2.27
C THR A 20 7.95 0.01 -2.76
N ALA A 21 9.14 0.39 -2.28
CA ALA A 21 9.82 1.58 -2.78
C ALA A 21 10.27 1.43 -4.23
N GLN A 22 10.68 0.22 -4.63
CA GLN A 22 11.13 -0.08 -5.99
C GLN A 22 9.95 -0.17 -6.96
N ARG A 23 8.79 -0.69 -6.53
CA ARG A 23 7.57 -0.73 -7.35
C ARG A 23 6.89 0.63 -7.51
N LEU A 24 6.99 1.54 -6.53
CA LEU A 24 6.56 2.94 -6.72
C LEU A 24 7.38 3.66 -7.80
N ALA A 25 8.64 3.24 -8.03
CA ALA A 25 9.46 3.80 -9.09
C ALA A 25 9.00 3.38 -10.51
N GLU A 26 8.10 2.40 -10.63
CA GLU A 26 7.51 1.99 -11.90
C GLU A 26 6.23 2.77 -12.25
N LEU A 27 5.59 3.43 -11.27
CA LEU A 27 4.42 4.26 -11.55
C LEU A 27 4.84 5.51 -12.32
N THR A 28 4.05 5.85 -13.33
CA THR A 28 4.09 7.18 -13.93
C THR A 28 3.69 8.24 -12.90
N LEU A 29 4.06 9.50 -13.15
CA LEU A 29 3.71 10.62 -12.26
C LEU A 29 2.18 10.72 -12.08
N GLU A 30 1.43 10.58 -13.17
CA GLU A 30 -0.03 10.58 -13.17
C GLU A 30 -0.61 9.45 -12.31
N GLU A 31 -0.15 8.21 -12.52
CA GLU A 31 -0.60 7.06 -11.72
C GLU A 31 -0.27 7.22 -10.22
N ALA A 32 0.86 7.85 -9.90
CA ALA A 32 1.24 8.14 -8.53
C ALA A 32 0.29 9.18 -7.89
N HIS A 33 -0.10 10.21 -8.63
CA HIS A 33 -1.09 11.20 -8.18
C HIS A 33 -2.48 10.57 -8.01
N ASP A 34 -2.91 9.72 -8.94
CA ASP A 34 -4.19 8.99 -8.84
C ASP A 34 -4.22 8.06 -7.62
N LEU A 35 -3.13 7.33 -7.37
CA LEU A 35 -3.00 6.49 -6.18
C LEU A 35 -3.08 7.34 -4.90
N LEU A 36 -2.42 8.50 -4.88
CA LEU A 36 -2.50 9.43 -3.75
C LEU A 36 -3.94 9.91 -3.52
N ALA A 37 -4.65 10.30 -4.59
CA ALA A 37 -6.05 10.73 -4.51
C ALA A 37 -6.95 9.62 -3.96
N LEU A 38 -6.75 8.37 -4.39
CA LEU A 38 -7.49 7.22 -3.89
C LEU A 38 -7.26 6.99 -2.39
N LEU A 39 -6.01 7.05 -1.92
CA LEU A 39 -5.69 6.88 -0.50
C LEU A 39 -6.30 7.99 0.36
N VAL A 40 -6.30 9.22 -0.13
CA VAL A 40 -6.97 10.35 0.52
C VAL A 40 -8.49 10.15 0.58
N ALA A 41 -9.10 9.60 -0.48
CA ALA A 41 -10.53 9.28 -0.49
C ALA A 41 -10.88 8.20 0.55
N VAL A 42 -10.10 7.12 0.63
CA VAL A 42 -10.29 6.05 1.64
C VAL A 42 -10.10 6.60 3.06
N THR A 43 -9.15 7.53 3.25
CA THR A 43 -8.94 8.16 4.55
C THR A 43 -10.17 8.96 4.99
N GLN A 44 -10.76 9.71 4.06
CA GLN A 44 -11.97 10.52 4.30
C GLN A 44 -13.23 9.69 4.49
N GLU A 45 -13.36 8.56 3.79
CA GLU A 45 -14.46 7.61 3.98
C GLU A 45 -14.42 6.98 5.39
N GLY A 46 -13.22 6.84 5.97
CA GLY A 46 -13.02 6.32 7.31
C GLY A 46 -12.94 4.79 7.35
N GLY A 47 -13.24 4.20 8.50
CA GLY A 47 -13.23 2.74 8.68
C GLY A 47 -11.86 2.16 9.05
N SER A 48 -11.76 0.83 9.04
CA SER A 48 -10.63 0.08 9.60
C SER A 48 -9.29 0.37 8.92
N MET A 49 -9.32 0.75 7.64
CA MET A 49 -8.13 1.03 6.83
C MET A 49 -7.72 2.50 6.83
N SER A 50 -8.53 3.42 7.37
CA SER A 50 -8.31 4.88 7.28
C SER A 50 -6.96 5.31 7.85
N VAL A 51 -6.53 4.76 8.99
CA VAL A 51 -5.23 5.08 9.61
C VAL A 51 -4.06 4.62 8.74
N GLN A 52 -4.19 3.44 8.12
CA GLN A 52 -3.16 2.90 7.23
C GLN A 52 -3.11 3.68 5.91
N ALA A 53 -4.28 4.08 5.39
CA ALA A 53 -4.40 4.91 4.20
C ALA A 53 -3.78 6.30 4.41
N ASP A 54 -4.02 6.98 5.54
CA ASP A 54 -3.41 8.28 5.86
C ASP A 54 -1.88 8.17 5.91
N ARG A 55 -1.37 7.14 6.58
CA ARG A 55 0.08 6.90 6.65
C ARG A 55 0.68 6.71 5.25
N LEU A 56 0.07 5.87 4.41
CA LEU A 56 0.55 5.62 3.06
C LEU A 56 0.44 6.87 2.17
N ALA A 57 -0.64 7.64 2.28
CA ALA A 57 -0.80 8.90 1.55
C ALA A 57 0.34 9.87 1.86
N ARG A 58 0.73 10.02 3.14
CA ARG A 58 1.86 10.88 3.54
C ARG A 58 3.20 10.38 3.00
N GLU A 59 3.46 9.08 3.08
CA GLU A 59 4.70 8.48 2.59
C GLU A 59 4.84 8.63 1.07
N ILE A 60 3.73 8.51 0.34
CA ILE A 60 3.70 8.67 -1.12
C ILE A 60 3.81 10.15 -1.50
N ALA A 61 3.05 11.04 -0.87
CA ALA A 61 3.12 12.49 -1.12
C ALA A 61 4.53 13.07 -0.90
N ALA A 62 5.31 12.50 0.03
CA ALA A 62 6.70 12.89 0.24
C ALA A 62 7.67 12.44 -0.88
N ARG A 63 7.25 11.51 -1.73
CA ARG A 63 8.06 10.92 -2.82
C ARG A 63 7.64 11.37 -4.22
N ILE A 64 6.40 11.82 -4.37
CA ILE A 64 5.87 12.31 -5.65
C ILE A 64 6.27 13.79 -5.84
N PRO A 65 6.89 14.17 -6.98
CA PRO A 65 7.07 15.57 -7.34
C PRO A 65 5.71 16.27 -7.47
N SER A 66 5.58 17.50 -6.96
CA SER A 66 4.37 18.29 -7.24
C SER A 66 4.18 18.48 -8.75
N GLU A 67 2.96 18.30 -9.25
CA GLU A 67 2.59 18.75 -10.60
C GLU A 67 2.91 20.25 -10.75
N ASN A 68 3.64 20.59 -11.82
CA ASN A 68 4.02 21.95 -12.19
C ASN A 68 2.99 22.56 -13.15
#